data_AF-A0A2W4J236-F1
#
_entry.id   AF-A0A2W4J236-F1
#
_cell.length_a   1.000
_cell.length_b   1.000
_cell.length_c   1.000
_cell.angle_alpha   90.00
_cell.angle_beta   90.00
_cell.angle_gamma   90.00
#
_symmetry.space_group_name_H-M   'P 1'
#
loop_
_entity.id
_entity.type
_entity.pdbx_description
1 polymer ?
#
loop_
_entity_poly.entity_id
_entity_poly.type
_entity_poly.pdbx_seq_one_letter_code
_entity_poly.pdbx_strand_id
1 'polypeptide(L)'
;MTNVSGASGNGRRSAEDPWLAASGPNYSQDTIYTRASDPQGHSKLIHVPISTHLHGEIKALVEGKYFPELRTYGDVVRDALVHRVRYYIDRMKAEGKPTGRLESAWAADVRSAEIDAIREKHKAWRKLIEDLDSTLHTLIEQGDYDTAWYLIETNQDADYMSEPMQKRMAQVIAKHTASLESMARRLPIIEDVPYETRLN
;
A
#
# COMPACT_ATOMS: atom_id res chain seq x y z
N MET A 1 50.06 18.38 -51.61
CA MET A 1 48.65 18.83 -51.60
C MET A 1 47.83 17.61 -51.23
N THR A 2 47.48 17.47 -49.93
CA THR A 2 46.14 17.65 -49.32
C THR A 2 45.26 16.39 -49.47
N ASN A 3 44.64 15.80 -48.45
CA ASN A 3 44.51 16.11 -47.02
C ASN A 3 44.24 14.78 -46.28
N VAL A 4 44.86 14.64 -45.10
CA VAL A 4 44.48 13.68 -44.06
C VAL A 4 43.44 14.38 -43.19
N SER A 5 42.23 13.82 -43.10
CA SER A 5 41.23 14.26 -42.11
C SER A 5 40.85 13.05 -41.27
N GLY A 6 41.42 13.01 -40.07
CA GLY A 6 41.04 12.06 -39.04
C GLY A 6 39.59 12.28 -38.61
N ALA A 7 38.86 11.18 -38.51
CA ALA A 7 37.68 11.09 -37.67
C ALA A 7 37.87 9.86 -36.77
N SER A 8 38.56 10.09 -35.65
CA SER A 8 38.47 9.23 -34.47
C SER A 8 37.07 9.42 -33.89
N GLY A 9 36.10 8.77 -34.50
CA GLY A 9 34.74 8.65 -33.99
C GLY A 9 34.75 7.57 -32.93
N ASN A 10 34.95 7.97 -31.67
CA ASN A 10 34.85 7.11 -30.51
C ASN A 10 33.39 6.65 -30.36
N GLY A 11 33.01 5.61 -31.10
CA GLY A 11 31.68 5.00 -31.11
C GLY A 11 31.41 4.21 -29.84
N ARG A 12 31.52 4.85 -28.68
CA ARG A 12 30.80 4.39 -27.48
C ARG A 12 29.32 4.70 -27.73
N ARG A 13 28.63 3.78 -28.41
CA ARG A 13 27.19 3.62 -28.16
C ARG A 13 27.10 3.40 -26.66
N SER A 14 26.57 4.37 -25.93
CA SER A 14 26.11 4.17 -24.57
C SER A 14 25.23 2.93 -24.64
N ALA A 15 25.71 1.81 -24.10
CA ALA A 15 24.82 0.70 -23.78
C ALA A 15 23.84 1.32 -22.79
N GLU A 16 22.64 1.63 -23.26
CA GLU A 16 21.53 2.00 -22.38
C GLU A 16 21.55 1.01 -21.23
N ASP A 17 21.64 1.52 -19.99
CA ASP A 17 21.73 0.66 -18.83
C ASP A 17 20.53 -0.30 -18.90
N PRO A 18 20.75 -1.62 -19.05
CA PRO A 18 19.67 -2.58 -19.20
C PRO A 18 18.74 -2.62 -17.98
N TRP A 19 19.09 -1.91 -16.89
CA TRP A 19 18.14 -1.59 -15.81
C TRP A 19 16.95 -0.75 -16.26
N LEU A 20 17.10 0.20 -17.20
CA LEU A 20 16.12 1.26 -17.46
C LEU A 20 14.92 0.86 -18.34
N ALA A 21 14.94 -0.33 -18.97
CA ALA A 21 13.96 -0.70 -20.00
C ALA A 21 13.08 -1.90 -19.65
N ALA A 22 13.08 -2.38 -18.39
CA ALA A 22 12.53 -3.70 -18.06
C ALA A 22 11.10 -3.72 -17.47
N SER A 23 10.36 -2.61 -17.52
CA SER A 23 8.96 -2.59 -17.02
C SER A 23 8.05 -3.43 -17.93
N GLY A 24 7.30 -4.35 -17.33
CA GLY A 24 6.34 -5.23 -18.00
C GLY A 24 5.01 -5.31 -17.24
N PRO A 25 4.00 -5.99 -17.77
CA PRO A 25 2.64 -5.97 -17.20
C PRO A 25 2.55 -6.47 -15.75
N ASN A 26 3.53 -7.25 -15.28
CA ASN A 26 3.57 -7.82 -13.92
C ASN A 26 4.87 -7.45 -13.18
N TYR A 27 5.57 -6.40 -13.61
CA TYR A 27 6.78 -5.93 -12.95
C TYR A 27 7.02 -4.46 -13.27
N SER A 28 7.23 -3.67 -12.22
CA SER A 28 7.64 -2.28 -12.35
C SER A 28 8.96 -2.10 -11.64
N GLN A 29 9.86 -1.34 -12.26
CA GLN A 29 11.12 -0.94 -11.64
C GLN A 29 10.90 0.00 -10.45
N ASP A 30 9.77 0.74 -10.42
CA ASP A 30 9.46 1.71 -9.38
C ASP A 30 8.67 1.10 -8.19
N THR A 31 8.24 -0.15 -8.31
CA THR A 31 7.51 -0.84 -7.24
C THR A 31 8.48 -1.47 -6.26
N ILE A 32 8.25 -1.22 -4.96
CA ILE A 32 9.04 -1.83 -3.87
C ILE A 32 8.40 -3.16 -3.44
N TYR A 33 9.16 -4.26 -3.53
CA TYR A 33 8.67 -5.63 -3.28
C TYR A 33 9.08 -6.15 -1.89
N THR A 34 8.26 -5.85 -0.87
CA THR A 34 8.66 -6.01 0.54
C THR A 34 8.12 -7.24 1.27
N ARG A 35 7.28 -8.08 0.65
CA ARG A 35 6.75 -9.28 1.33
C ARG A 35 6.30 -10.32 0.31
N ALA A 36 6.56 -11.60 0.54
CA ALA A 36 5.69 -12.67 0.07
C ALA A 36 5.76 -13.79 1.10
N SER A 37 4.58 -14.18 1.55
CA SER A 37 4.41 -15.38 2.34
C SER A 37 3.97 -16.46 1.36
N ASP A 38 4.50 -17.69 1.48
CA ASP A 38 3.83 -18.80 0.83
C ASP A 38 2.43 -18.97 1.48
N PRO A 39 1.47 -19.65 0.83
CA PRO A 39 0.14 -19.84 1.39
C PRO A 39 0.11 -20.53 2.77
N GLN A 40 1.23 -21.11 3.19
CA GLN A 40 1.42 -21.85 4.44
C GLN A 40 2.21 -21.05 5.48
N GLY A 41 2.64 -19.83 5.15
CA GLY A 41 3.43 -18.95 6.02
C GLY A 41 4.89 -19.38 6.22
N HIS A 42 5.43 -20.29 5.40
CA HIS A 42 6.82 -20.70 5.55
C HIS A 42 7.78 -19.63 5.06
N SER A 43 8.89 -19.50 5.78
CA SER A 43 10.04 -18.69 5.37
C SER A 43 11.32 -19.52 5.47
N LYS A 44 12.34 -19.11 4.72
CA LYS A 44 13.70 -19.64 4.83
C LYS A 44 14.61 -18.54 5.31
N LEU A 45 15.38 -18.83 6.36
CA LEU A 45 16.43 -17.94 6.83
C LEU A 45 17.61 -18.02 5.86
N ILE A 46 18.08 -16.86 5.39
CA ILE A 46 19.30 -16.73 4.59
C ILE A 46 20.22 -15.76 5.32
N HIS A 47 21.50 -16.10 5.43
CA HIS A 47 22.52 -15.22 5.98
C HIS A 47 23.34 -14.61 4.85
N VAL A 48 23.33 -13.27 4.74
CA VAL A 48 24.07 -12.53 3.71
C VAL A 48 25.13 -11.68 4.39
N PRO A 49 26.43 -12.00 4.24
CA PRO A 49 27.49 -11.13 4.74
C PRO A 49 27.53 -9.85 3.90
N ILE A 50 27.43 -8.70 4.57
CA ILE A 50 27.56 -7.37 3.94
C ILE A 50 28.59 -6.54 4.69
N SER A 51 29.17 -5.53 4.02
CA SER A 51 30.11 -4.62 4.68
C SER A 51 29.41 -3.79 5.75
N THR A 52 30.14 -3.43 6.81
CA THR A 52 29.63 -2.59 7.91
C THR A 52 29.13 -1.23 7.41
N HIS A 53 29.80 -0.65 6.41
CA HIS A 53 29.39 0.60 5.78
C HIS A 53 28.02 0.46 5.12
N LEU A 54 27.84 -0.56 4.27
CA LEU A 54 26.57 -0.78 3.58
C LEU A 54 25.44 -1.12 4.57
N HIS A 55 25.75 -1.88 5.62
CA HIS A 55 24.79 -2.15 6.70
C HIS A 55 24.32 -0.86 7.38
N GLY A 56 25.21 0.11 7.60
CA GLY A 56 24.85 1.43 8.14
C GLY A 56 23.86 2.18 7.25
N GLU A 57 24.09 2.19 5.94
CA GLU A 57 23.19 2.84 4.97
C GLU A 57 21.84 2.12 4.87
N ILE A 58 21.83 0.78 4.84
CA ILE A 58 20.58 0.00 4.84
C ILE A 58 19.77 0.27 6.12
N LYS A 59 20.45 0.33 7.27
CA LYS A 59 19.82 0.69 8.53
C LYS A 59 19.18 2.09 8.45
N ALA A 60 19.92 3.07 7.93
CA ALA A 60 19.40 4.42 7.75
C ALA A 60 18.21 4.48 6.79
N LEU A 61 18.16 3.65 5.75
CA LEU A 61 17.00 3.53 4.86
C LEU A 61 15.75 3.01 5.58
N VAL A 62 15.90 1.94 6.37
CA VAL A 62 14.79 1.33 7.12
C VAL A 62 14.30 2.27 8.24
N GLU A 63 15.21 2.93 8.95
CA GLU A 63 14.86 3.82 10.07
C GLU A 63 14.40 5.21 9.61
N GLY A 64 14.93 5.69 8.48
CA GLY A 64 14.71 7.05 7.97
C GLY A 64 13.31 7.28 7.40
N LYS A 65 12.52 6.22 7.17
CA LYS A 65 11.15 6.27 6.62
C LYS A 65 11.03 6.99 5.27
N TYR A 66 12.13 7.13 4.53
CA TYR A 66 12.13 7.69 3.17
C TYR A 66 11.24 6.86 2.23
N PHE A 67 11.23 5.54 2.45
CA PHE A 67 10.38 4.58 1.77
C PHE A 67 9.56 3.83 2.83
N PRO A 68 8.30 4.24 3.09
CA PRO A 68 7.46 3.66 4.13
C PRO A 68 7.26 2.14 4.02
N GLU A 69 7.42 1.59 2.81
CA GLU A 69 7.31 0.19 2.49
C GLU A 69 8.44 -0.65 3.13
N LEU A 70 9.65 -0.08 3.22
CA LEU A 70 10.86 -0.71 3.73
C LEU A 70 10.90 -0.70 5.27
N ARG A 71 10.16 -1.62 5.88
CA ARG A 71 10.00 -1.70 7.34
C ARG A 71 11.06 -2.56 8.00
N THR A 72 11.69 -3.46 7.24
CA THR A 72 12.69 -4.40 7.74
C THR A 72 13.89 -4.51 6.80
N TYR A 73 15.02 -4.97 7.33
CA TYR A 73 16.18 -5.36 6.50
C TYR A 73 15.81 -6.41 5.44
N GLY A 74 14.88 -7.31 5.79
CA GLY A 74 14.38 -8.32 4.87
C GLY A 74 13.66 -7.71 3.67
N ASP A 75 12.93 -6.61 3.88
CA ASP A 75 12.21 -5.90 2.83
C ASP A 75 13.20 -5.33 1.80
N VAL A 76 14.29 -4.73 2.26
CA VAL A 76 15.36 -4.18 1.40
C VAL A 76 16.03 -5.28 0.59
N VAL A 77 16.41 -6.38 1.26
CA VAL A 77 17.09 -7.51 0.61
C VAL A 77 16.16 -8.16 -0.41
N ARG A 78 14.88 -8.32 -0.07
CA ARG A 78 13.88 -8.92 -0.95
C ARG A 78 13.64 -8.08 -2.19
N ASP A 79 13.45 -6.79 -2.02
CA ASP A 79 13.29 -5.83 -3.12
C ASP A 79 14.44 -5.95 -4.12
N ALA A 80 15.68 -5.84 -3.61
CA ALA A 80 16.88 -5.99 -4.41
C ALA A 80 16.96 -7.35 -5.13
N LEU A 81 16.55 -8.44 -4.47
CA LEU A 81 16.53 -9.78 -5.07
C LEU A 81 15.50 -9.90 -6.19
N VAL A 82 14.29 -9.36 -6.03
CA VAL A 82 13.23 -9.41 -7.07
C VAL A 82 13.71 -8.72 -8.34
N HIS A 83 14.25 -7.50 -8.22
CA HIS A 83 14.80 -6.76 -9.35
C HIS A 83 16.01 -7.49 -9.97
N ARG A 84 16.90 -8.03 -9.14
CA ARG A 84 18.11 -8.69 -9.63
C ARG A 84 17.83 -10.02 -10.33
N VAL A 85 16.88 -10.80 -9.84
CA VAL A 85 16.42 -12.04 -10.49
C VAL A 85 15.78 -11.72 -11.84
N ARG A 86 14.97 -10.65 -11.91
CA ARG A 86 14.39 -10.20 -13.17
C ARG A 86 15.46 -9.85 -14.21
N TYR A 87 16.46 -9.07 -13.80
CA TYR A 87 17.61 -8.75 -14.66
C TYR A 87 18.30 -10.02 -15.22
N TYR A 88 18.52 -11.04 -14.38
CA TYR A 88 19.13 -12.29 -14.85
C TYR A 88 18.24 -13.05 -15.83
N ILE A 89 16.93 -13.07 -15.62
CA ILE A 89 15.97 -13.67 -16.56
C ILE A 89 16.06 -12.98 -17.92
N ASP A 90 16.04 -11.64 -17.95
CA ASP A 90 16.07 -10.88 -19.21
C ASP A 90 17.40 -11.07 -19.95
N ARG A 91 18.53 -11.08 -19.21
CA ARG A 91 19.84 -11.39 -19.78
C ARG A 91 19.91 -12.82 -20.33
N MET A 92 19.35 -13.79 -19.62
CA MET A 92 19.31 -15.18 -20.08
C MET A 92 18.50 -15.31 -21.37
N LYS A 93 17.35 -14.62 -21.49
CA LYS A 93 16.56 -14.59 -22.72
C LYS A 93 17.34 -13.99 -23.88
N ALA A 94 18.03 -12.88 -23.66
CA ALA A 94 18.86 -12.24 -24.69
C ALA A 94 19.98 -13.17 -25.18
N GLU A 95 20.53 -14.01 -24.30
CA GLU A 95 21.54 -15.02 -24.61
C GLU A 95 20.94 -16.35 -25.13
N GLY A 96 19.62 -16.44 -25.35
CA GLY A 96 18.95 -17.66 -25.84
C GLY A 96 18.93 -18.81 -24.82
N LYS A 97 19.12 -18.52 -23.53
CA LYS A 97 19.17 -19.50 -22.44
C LYS A 97 17.76 -19.82 -21.90
N PRO A 98 17.52 -21.05 -21.43
CA PRO A 98 16.23 -21.43 -20.88
C PRO A 98 15.97 -20.73 -19.53
N THR A 99 14.82 -20.04 -19.42
CA THR A 99 14.40 -19.33 -18.20
C THR A 99 13.21 -19.95 -17.48
N GLY A 100 12.50 -20.90 -18.10
CA GLY A 100 11.13 -21.28 -17.73
C GLY A 100 10.89 -21.50 -16.23
N ARG A 101 11.73 -22.29 -15.56
CA ARG A 101 11.57 -22.56 -14.12
C ARG A 101 11.83 -21.32 -13.25
N LEU A 102 12.91 -20.59 -13.52
CA LEU A 102 13.28 -19.40 -12.75
C LEU A 102 12.25 -18.28 -12.94
N GLU A 103 11.83 -18.05 -14.18
CA GLU A 103 10.83 -17.05 -14.52
C GLU A 103 9.46 -17.37 -13.92
N SER A 104 9.06 -18.65 -13.93
CA SER A 104 7.81 -19.08 -13.30
C SER A 104 7.84 -18.89 -11.78
N ALA A 105 8.96 -19.23 -11.12
CA ALA A 105 9.13 -19.06 -9.69
C ALA A 105 9.14 -17.58 -9.29
N TRP A 106 9.89 -16.75 -10.03
CA TRP A 106 9.92 -15.30 -9.84
C TRP A 106 8.54 -14.67 -10.04
N ALA A 107 7.82 -15.02 -11.11
CA ALA A 107 6.49 -14.48 -11.36
C ALA A 107 5.46 -14.92 -10.30
N ALA A 108 5.59 -16.13 -9.76
CA ALA A 108 4.76 -16.58 -8.64
C ALA A 108 5.05 -15.78 -7.37
N ASP A 109 6.32 -15.51 -7.06
CA ASP A 109 6.75 -14.73 -5.91
C ASP A 109 6.27 -13.27 -5.99
N VAL A 110 6.37 -12.63 -7.16
CA VAL A 110 5.85 -11.28 -7.40
C VAL A 110 4.32 -11.22 -7.22
N ARG A 111 3.57 -12.17 -7.79
CA ARG A 111 2.12 -12.24 -7.60
C ARG A 111 1.73 -12.46 -6.13
N SER A 112 2.47 -13.30 -5.41
CA SER A 112 2.23 -13.49 -3.97
C SER A 112 2.43 -12.19 -3.19
N ALA A 113 3.45 -11.39 -3.56
CA ALA A 113 3.68 -10.09 -2.96
C ALA A 113 2.54 -9.10 -3.20
N GLU A 114 2.03 -9.04 -4.43
CA GLU A 114 0.88 -8.20 -4.79
C GLU A 114 -0.38 -8.62 -4.01
N ILE A 115 -0.65 -9.93 -3.92
CA ILE A 115 -1.78 -10.47 -3.16
C ILE A 115 -1.65 -10.12 -1.68
N ASP A 116 -0.47 -10.26 -1.09
CA ASP A 116 -0.24 -9.93 0.32
C ASP A 116 -0.38 -8.43 0.58
N ALA A 117 0.07 -7.56 -0.34
CA ALA A 117 -0.15 -6.12 -0.25
C ALA A 117 -1.65 -5.76 -0.29
N ILE A 118 -2.41 -6.37 -1.21
CA ILE A 118 -3.87 -6.19 -1.28
C ILE A 118 -4.56 -6.69 0.00
N ARG A 119 -4.13 -7.84 0.54
CA ARG A 119 -4.66 -8.40 1.79
C ARG A 119 -4.41 -7.50 2.98
N GLU A 120 -3.22 -6.94 3.13
CA GLU A 120 -2.91 -6.00 4.21
C GLU A 120 -3.72 -4.71 4.06
N LYS A 121 -3.89 -4.19 2.83
CA LYS A 121 -4.76 -3.04 2.57
C LYS A 121 -6.22 -3.32 2.98
N HIS A 122 -6.74 -4.49 2.58
CA HIS A 122 -8.08 -4.94 2.98
C HIS A 122 -8.23 -5.12 4.49
N LYS A 123 -7.19 -5.62 5.16
CA LYS A 123 -7.18 -5.78 6.62
C LYS A 123 -7.20 -4.42 7.32
N ALA A 124 -6.42 -3.45 6.83
CA ALA A 124 -6.41 -2.09 7.37
C ALA A 124 -7.78 -1.41 7.21
N TRP A 125 -8.40 -1.50 6.02
CA TRP A 125 -9.75 -0.96 5.81
C TRP A 125 -10.80 -1.62 6.69
N ARG A 126 -10.74 -2.94 6.85
CA ARG A 126 -11.65 -3.66 7.74
C ARG A 126 -11.53 -3.14 9.17
N LYS A 127 -10.30 -3.01 9.68
CA LYS A 127 -10.06 -2.47 11.01
C LYS A 127 -10.59 -1.04 11.16
N LEU A 128 -10.40 -0.19 10.16
CA LEU A 128 -10.93 1.18 10.17
C LEU A 128 -12.46 1.18 10.27
N ILE A 129 -13.14 0.34 9.49
CA ILE A 129 -14.61 0.20 9.54
C ILE A 129 -15.07 -0.32 10.91
N GLU A 130 -14.37 -1.30 11.49
CA GLU A 130 -14.66 -1.83 12.83
C GLU A 130 -14.47 -0.78 13.93
N ASP A 131 -13.37 -0.02 13.86
CA ASP A 131 -13.07 1.05 14.82
C ASP A 131 -14.11 2.18 14.70
N LEU A 132 -14.58 2.51 13.49
CA LEU A 132 -15.66 3.47 13.26
C LEU A 132 -17.00 2.97 13.81
N ASP A 133 -17.40 1.72 13.54
CA ASP A 133 -18.64 1.13 14.06
C ASP A 133 -18.67 1.16 15.59
N SER A 134 -17.54 0.81 16.23
CA SER A 134 -17.40 0.87 17.68
C SER A 134 -17.47 2.30 18.21
N THR A 135 -16.80 3.25 17.57
CA THR A 135 -16.77 4.65 18.01
C THR A 135 -18.15 5.29 17.92
N LEU A 136 -18.85 5.10 16.79
CA LEU A 136 -20.20 5.60 16.59
C LEU A 136 -21.17 5.01 17.62
N HIS A 137 -21.05 3.70 17.89
CA HIS A 137 -21.87 3.06 18.92
C HIS A 137 -21.66 3.71 20.29
N THR A 138 -20.40 3.91 20.72
CA THR A 138 -20.09 4.54 22.00
C THR A 138 -20.57 6.00 22.09
N LEU A 139 -20.38 6.80 21.04
CA LEU A 139 -20.85 8.19 21.00
C LEU A 139 -22.37 8.28 21.13
N ILE A 140 -23.09 7.43 20.41
CA ILE A 140 -24.56 7.36 20.47
C ILE A 140 -25.03 6.95 21.87
N GLU A 141 -24.38 5.97 22.50
CA GLU A 141 -24.71 5.56 23.87
C GLU A 141 -24.45 6.66 24.90
N GLN A 142 -23.40 7.46 24.69
CA GLN A 142 -23.04 8.60 25.54
C GLN A 142 -23.89 9.85 25.28
N GLY A 143 -24.71 9.85 24.23
CA GLY A 143 -25.53 10.98 23.82
C GLY A 143 -24.77 12.08 23.07
N ASP A 144 -23.53 11.82 22.64
CA ASP A 144 -22.72 12.74 21.84
C ASP A 144 -23.08 12.61 20.34
N TYR A 145 -24.29 13.07 20.01
CA TYR A 145 -24.85 12.92 18.67
C TYR A 145 -24.18 13.84 17.64
N ASP A 146 -23.72 15.01 18.05
CA ASP A 146 -23.07 15.97 17.14
C ASP A 146 -21.76 15.39 16.61
N THR A 147 -20.94 14.79 17.48
CA THR A 147 -19.71 14.12 17.08
C THR A 147 -20.01 12.88 16.23
N ALA A 148 -21.06 12.13 16.55
CA ALA A 148 -21.48 10.97 15.75
C ALA A 148 -21.91 11.36 14.33
N TRP A 149 -22.70 12.42 14.18
CA TRP A 149 -23.09 12.97 12.87
C TRP A 149 -21.89 13.44 12.06
N TYR A 150 -20.97 14.17 12.69
CA TYR A 150 -19.74 14.62 12.04
C TYR A 150 -18.90 13.43 11.50
N LEU A 151 -18.75 12.37 12.29
CA LEU A 151 -18.01 11.17 11.84
C LEU A 151 -18.72 10.44 10.70
N ILE A 152 -20.05 10.41 10.70
CA ILE A 152 -20.83 9.85 9.60
C ILE A 152 -20.58 10.65 8.31
N GLU A 153 -20.76 11.96 8.35
CA GLU A 153 -20.62 12.84 7.17
C GLU A 153 -19.22 12.75 6.56
N THR A 154 -18.19 12.80 7.40
CA THR A 154 -16.79 12.75 6.94
C THR A 154 -16.36 11.41 6.37
N ASN A 155 -17.11 10.34 6.58
CA ASN A 155 -16.80 8.99 6.09
C ASN A 155 -17.77 8.48 5.02
N GLN A 156 -18.71 9.30 4.54
CA GLN A 156 -19.64 8.89 3.46
C GLN A 156 -18.91 8.55 2.15
N ASP A 157 -17.88 9.33 1.82
CA ASP A 157 -17.10 9.16 0.59
C ASP A 157 -15.94 8.18 0.83
N ALA A 158 -16.19 6.90 0.52
CA ALA A 158 -15.22 5.82 0.69
C ALA A 158 -14.52 5.39 -0.62
N ASP A 159 -14.47 6.26 -1.64
CA ASP A 159 -14.00 5.94 -3.00
C ASP A 159 -12.56 5.40 -3.08
N TYR A 160 -11.75 5.71 -2.07
CA TYR A 160 -10.38 5.19 -1.94
C TYR A 160 -10.32 3.69 -1.57
N MET A 161 -11.43 3.11 -1.11
CA MET A 161 -11.57 1.70 -0.76
C MET A 161 -11.98 0.83 -1.96
N SER A 162 -11.80 -0.50 -1.86
CA SER A 162 -12.38 -1.43 -2.84
C SER A 162 -13.90 -1.52 -2.68
N GLU A 163 -14.62 -1.83 -3.77
CA GLU A 163 -16.10 -1.91 -3.75
C GLU A 163 -16.68 -2.75 -2.59
N PRO A 164 -16.12 -3.93 -2.23
CA PRO A 164 -16.65 -4.70 -1.10
C PRO A 164 -16.49 -3.96 0.24
N MET A 165 -15.44 -3.17 0.41
CA MET A 165 -15.22 -2.38 1.62
C MET A 165 -16.07 -1.11 1.63
N GLN A 166 -16.26 -0.45 0.48
CA GLN A 166 -17.19 0.67 0.33
C GLN A 166 -18.61 0.26 0.76
N LYS A 167 -19.10 -0.89 0.27
CA LYS A 167 -20.42 -1.42 0.66
C LYS A 167 -20.53 -1.67 2.17
N ARG A 168 -19.46 -2.16 2.80
CA ARG A 168 -19.41 -2.36 4.26
C ARG A 168 -19.42 -1.05 5.02
N MET A 169 -18.65 -0.05 4.58
CA MET A 169 -18.65 1.29 5.17
C MET A 169 -20.05 1.89 5.12
N ALA A 170 -20.70 1.85 3.94
CA ALA A 170 -22.06 2.34 3.76
C ALA A 170 -23.08 1.63 4.67
N GLN A 171 -22.91 0.33 4.93
CA GLN A 171 -23.76 -0.42 5.87
C GLN A 171 -23.59 0.07 7.32
N VAL A 172 -22.36 0.30 7.77
CA VAL A 172 -22.07 0.84 9.12
C VAL A 172 -22.66 2.24 9.27
N ILE A 173 -22.46 3.10 8.27
CA ILE A 173 -23.03 4.45 8.25
C ILE A 173 -24.56 4.39 8.32
N ALA A 174 -25.21 3.65 7.41
CA ALA A 174 -26.66 3.55 7.36
C ALA A 174 -27.27 3.03 8.67
N LYS A 175 -26.62 2.04 9.31
CA LYS A 175 -27.02 1.50 10.63
C LYS A 175 -27.04 2.59 11.70
N HIS A 176 -25.99 3.41 11.78
CA HIS A 176 -25.87 4.45 12.82
C HIS A 176 -26.70 5.70 12.50
N THR A 177 -26.82 6.09 11.23
CA THR A 177 -27.76 7.13 10.78
C THR A 177 -29.19 6.80 11.20
N ALA A 178 -29.65 5.57 10.94
CA ALA A 178 -30.99 5.14 11.35
C ALA A 178 -31.17 5.17 12.88
N SER A 179 -30.12 4.89 13.65
CA SER A 179 -30.13 4.95 15.11
C SER A 179 -30.28 6.39 15.61
N LEU A 180 -29.50 7.31 15.05
CA LEU A 180 -29.56 8.75 15.36
C LEU A 180 -30.92 9.35 15.00
N GLU A 181 -31.46 9.05 13.81
CA GLU A 181 -32.79 9.49 13.39
C GLU A 181 -33.90 8.97 14.31
N SER A 182 -33.78 7.72 14.78
CA SER A 182 -34.73 7.15 15.74
C SER A 182 -34.70 7.89 17.08
N MET A 183 -33.52 8.29 17.54
CA MET A 183 -33.35 9.04 18.79
C MET A 183 -33.83 10.48 18.67
N ALA A 184 -33.54 11.16 17.55
CA ALA A 184 -34.04 12.51 17.28
C ALA A 184 -35.58 12.58 17.30
N ARG A 185 -36.27 11.54 16.80
CA ARG A 185 -37.74 11.44 16.84
C ARG A 185 -38.31 11.15 18.25
N ARG A 186 -37.47 10.72 19.20
CA ARG A 186 -37.85 10.44 20.60
C ARG A 186 -37.59 11.63 21.53
N LEU A 187 -36.86 12.64 21.08
CA LEU A 187 -36.75 13.89 21.82
C LEU A 187 -38.13 14.58 21.81
N PRO A 188 -38.67 14.99 22.96
CA PRO A 188 -39.90 15.76 22.96
C PRO A 188 -39.67 17.02 22.11
N ILE A 189 -40.62 17.33 21.23
CA ILE A 189 -40.72 18.65 20.62
C ILE A 189 -40.85 19.61 21.80
N ILE A 190 -39.74 20.26 22.17
CA ILE A 190 -39.82 21.43 23.04
C ILE A 190 -40.45 22.48 22.13
N GLU A 191 -41.77 22.64 22.23
CA GLU A 191 -42.42 23.84 21.70
C GLU A 191 -41.62 25.03 22.22
N ASP A 192 -41.16 25.88 21.30
CA ASP A 192 -40.43 27.10 21.60
C ASP A 192 -41.21 27.89 22.65
N VAL A 193 -40.81 27.73 23.92
CA VAL A 193 -41.29 28.60 24.98
C VAL A 193 -40.65 29.96 24.69
N PRO A 194 -41.44 30.99 24.32
CA PRO A 194 -40.91 32.28 23.93
C PRO A 194 -40.05 32.84 25.07
N TYR A 195 -38.89 33.40 24.71
CA TYR A 195 -37.89 33.94 25.63
C TYR A 195 -38.49 34.85 26.73
N GLU A 196 -39.63 35.48 26.47
CA GLU A 196 -40.35 36.37 27.40
C GLU A 196 -40.94 35.68 28.65
N THR A 197 -41.03 34.35 28.71
CA THR A 197 -41.58 33.65 29.89
C THR A 197 -40.54 33.18 30.91
N ARG A 198 -39.24 33.47 30.69
CA ARG A 198 -38.15 33.06 31.61
C ARG A 198 -37.77 34.12 32.67
N LEU A 199 -38.51 35.22 32.74
CA LEU A 199 -38.32 36.25 33.77
C LEU A 199 -39.66 36.61 34.41
N ASN A 200 -40.06 35.81 35.40
CA ASN A 200 -40.88 36.20 36.54
C ASN A 200 -40.46 35.38 37.75
#